data_AF-A0A151QMH7-F1
#
_entry.id   AF-A0A151QMH7-F1
#
_cell.length_a   1.000
_cell.length_b   1.000
_cell.length_c   1.000
_cell.angle_alpha   90.00
_cell.angle_beta   90.00
_cell.angle_gamma   90.00
#
_symmetry.space_group_name_H-M   'P 1'
#
loop_
_entity.id
_entity.type
_entity.pdbx_description
1 polymer ?
#
loop_
_entity_poly.entity_id
_entity_poly.type
_entity_poly.pdbx_seq_one_letter_code
_entity_poly.pdbx_strand_id
1 'polypeptide(L)'
;VVNRSLSTMLKAVLKGNHKPWDDYLPHIEFAYNRVVHKTTKISPFEVVYGFNLLTPLDLIPLPDSSHYFHKEGVSRIDFVKKLHEKVKTHIQQQNKITALERNKGKKDLIF
;
A
#
# COMPACT_ATOMS: atom_id res chain seq x y z
N VAL A 1 -12.99 26.84 0.10
CA VAL A 1 -13.08 25.55 -0.62
C VAL A 1 -13.62 24.43 0.27
N VAL A 2 -13.13 24.27 1.51
CA VAL A 2 -13.59 23.26 2.48
C VAL A 2 -15.10 23.29 2.74
N ASN A 3 -15.65 24.46 3.10
CA ASN A 3 -17.09 24.62 3.41
C ASN A 3 -18.00 24.25 2.22
N ARG A 4 -17.51 24.43 0.99
CA ARG A 4 -18.24 24.03 -0.22
C ARG A 4 -18.29 22.51 -0.37
N SER A 5 -17.19 21.81 -0.07
CA SER A 5 -17.14 20.35 -0.10
C SER A 5 -18.03 19.74 0.99
N LEU A 6 -17.94 20.25 2.22
CA LEU A 6 -18.78 19.81 3.33
C LEU A 6 -20.28 20.03 3.04
N SER A 7 -20.65 21.21 2.52
CA SER A 7 -22.03 21.48 2.12
C SER A 7 -22.52 20.54 1.02
N THR A 8 -21.65 20.17 0.07
CA THR A 8 -22.00 19.24 -1.00
C THR A 8 -22.25 17.84 -0.45
N MET A 9 -21.38 17.35 0.44
CA MET A 9 -21.54 16.04 1.08
C MET A 9 -22.80 16.00 1.95
N LEU A 10 -23.06 17.05 2.72
CA LEU A 10 -24.27 17.16 3.54
C LEU A 10 -25.55 17.10 2.69
N LYS A 11 -25.61 17.88 1.60
CA LYS A 11 -26.75 17.84 0.67
C LYS A 11 -26.95 16.45 0.05
N ALA A 12 -25.86 15.76 -0.28
CA ALA A 12 -25.92 14.43 -0.86
C ALA A 12 -26.49 13.37 0.11
N VAL A 13 -26.12 13.45 1.39
CA VAL A 13 -26.59 12.51 2.42
C VAL A 13 -28.05 12.77 2.80
N LEU A 14 -28.46 14.04 2.89
CA LEU A 14 -29.81 14.41 3.33
C LEU A 14 -30.91 14.10 2.31
N LYS A 15 -30.60 14.01 1.01
CA LYS A 15 -31.55 13.68 -0.07
C LYS A 15 -32.88 14.44 0.02
N GLY A 16 -32.86 15.69 0.47
CA GLY A 16 -34.04 16.55 0.64
C GLY A 16 -34.73 16.47 2.01
N ASN A 17 -34.38 15.53 2.89
CA ASN A 17 -34.81 15.54 4.29
C ASN A 17 -33.74 16.18 5.18
N HIS A 18 -33.98 17.42 5.59
CA HIS A 18 -33.00 18.22 6.33
C HIS A 18 -33.11 18.06 7.85
N LYS A 19 -34.05 17.24 8.36
CA LYS A 19 -34.28 17.11 9.80
C LYS A 19 -33.11 16.47 10.57
N PRO A 20 -32.45 15.41 10.09
CA PRO A 20 -31.37 14.72 10.83
C PRO A 20 -29.96 15.19 10.40
N TRP A 21 -29.76 16.49 10.14
CA TRP A 21 -28.47 16.96 9.61
C TRP A 21 -27.32 16.82 10.61
N ASP A 22 -27.64 16.92 11.89
CA ASP A 22 -26.75 16.74 13.04
C ASP A 22 -26.29 15.28 13.18
N ASP A 23 -27.18 14.32 12.98
CA ASP A 23 -26.84 12.89 13.02
C ASP A 23 -25.81 12.50 11.95
N TYR A 24 -25.84 13.17 10.79
CA TYR A 24 -24.91 12.91 9.69
C TYR A 24 -23.61 13.72 9.77
N LEU A 25 -23.53 14.72 10.63
CA LEU A 25 -22.36 15.60 10.71
C LEU A 25 -21.07 14.83 11.06
N PRO A 26 -21.04 13.92 12.07
CA PRO A 26 -19.85 13.15 12.39
C PRO A 26 -19.39 12.25 11.23
N HIS A 27 -20.36 11.69 10.48
CA HIS A 27 -20.09 10.83 9.33
C HIS A 27 -19.43 11.61 8.19
N ILE A 28 -19.90 12.82 7.93
CA ILE A 28 -19.38 13.70 6.88
C ILE A 28 -18.00 14.22 7.26
N GLU A 29 -17.81 14.63 8.52
CA GLU A 29 -16.51 15.06 9.03
C GLU A 29 -15.48 13.94 8.89
N PHE A 30 -15.82 12.73 9.33
CA PHE A 30 -14.96 11.57 9.23
C PHE A 30 -14.61 11.25 7.77
N ALA A 31 -15.60 11.24 6.87
CA ALA A 31 -15.39 10.99 5.45
C ALA A 31 -14.48 12.06 4.82
N TYR A 32 -14.67 13.34 5.18
CA TYR A 32 -13.83 14.43 4.70
C TYR A 32 -12.38 14.28 5.17
N ASN A 33 -12.19 14.04 6.47
CA ASN A 33 -10.86 13.99 7.08
C ASN A 33 -10.04 12.77 6.65
N ARG A 34 -10.69 11.71 6.16
CA ARG A 34 -10.02 10.50 5.67
C ARG A 34 -9.54 10.58 4.22
N VAL A 35 -10.14 11.46 3.40
CA VAL A 35 -9.86 11.50 1.96
C VAL A 35 -8.57 12.27 1.65
N VAL A 36 -7.72 11.67 0.81
CA VAL A 36 -6.50 12.31 0.31
C VAL A 36 -6.85 13.48 -0.60
N HIS A 37 -6.37 14.68 -0.24
CA HIS A 37 -6.63 15.88 -1.04
C HIS A 37 -5.74 15.94 -2.29
N LYS A 38 -6.30 16.41 -3.41
CA LYS A 38 -5.61 16.44 -4.71
C LYS A 38 -4.30 17.25 -4.70
N THR A 39 -4.28 18.38 -3.98
CA THR A 39 -3.16 19.32 -3.93
C THR A 39 -2.04 18.85 -3.01
N THR A 40 -2.37 18.46 -1.78
CA THR A 40 -1.39 18.06 -0.76
C THR A 40 -0.96 16.61 -0.90
N LYS A 41 -1.77 15.77 -1.57
CA LYS A 41 -1.59 14.30 -1.62
C LYS A 41 -1.59 13.64 -0.24
N ILE A 42 -2.12 14.33 0.77
CA ILE A 42 -2.19 13.91 2.17
C ILE A 42 -3.61 14.18 2.68
N SER A 43 -4.17 13.30 3.52
CA SER A 43 -5.48 13.49 4.16
C SER A 43 -5.40 14.41 5.39
N PRO A 44 -6.48 15.11 5.77
CA PRO A 44 -6.49 15.87 7.02
C PRO A 44 -6.14 15.06 8.27
N PHE A 45 -6.55 13.79 8.37
CA PHE A 45 -6.15 12.92 9.49
C PHE A 45 -4.64 12.68 9.52
N GLU A 46 -4.02 12.45 8.37
CA GLU A 46 -2.56 12.29 8.28
C GLU A 46 -1.85 13.58 8.67
N VAL A 47 -2.37 14.75 8.30
CA VAL A 47 -1.79 16.05 8.68
C VAL A 47 -1.84 16.27 10.20
N VAL A 48 -2.95 15.92 10.85
CA VAL A 48 -3.16 16.21 12.28
C VAL A 48 -2.54 15.14 13.18
N TYR A 49 -2.68 13.86 12.83
CA TYR A 49 -2.33 12.73 13.68
C TYR A 49 -1.11 11.94 13.18
N GLY A 50 -0.63 12.22 11.96
CA GLY A 50 0.47 11.48 11.34
C GLY A 50 0.06 10.14 10.71
N PHE A 51 -1.22 9.76 10.78
CA PHE A 51 -1.76 8.56 10.14
C PHE A 51 -3.23 8.74 9.78
N ASN A 52 -3.71 7.94 8.83
CA ASN A 52 -5.13 7.93 8.46
C ASN A 52 -5.89 6.93 9.33
N LEU A 53 -7.05 7.32 9.87
CA LEU A 53 -7.82 6.45 10.76
C LEU A 53 -8.37 5.22 10.02
N LEU A 54 -8.29 4.06 10.68
CA LEU A 54 -8.88 2.82 10.23
C LEU A 54 -10.41 2.86 10.38
N THR A 55 -11.09 2.26 9.42
CA THR A 55 -12.53 2.03 9.42
C THR A 55 -12.82 0.59 9.80
N PRO A 56 -14.03 0.28 10.28
CA PRO A 56 -14.43 -1.12 10.51
C PRO A 56 -14.23 -2.01 9.28
N LEU A 57 -14.36 -1.45 8.07
CA LEU A 57 -14.13 -2.16 6.80
C LEU A 57 -12.66 -2.59 6.65
N ASP A 58 -11.71 -1.79 7.13
CA ASP A 58 -10.28 -2.11 7.09
C ASP A 58 -9.90 -3.23 8.07
N LEU A 59 -10.75 -3.49 9.06
CA LEU A 59 -10.56 -4.53 10.07
C LEU A 59 -11.19 -5.87 9.67
N ILE A 60 -11.94 -5.91 8.55
CA ILE A 60 -12.53 -7.15 8.08
C ILE A 60 -11.41 -8.06 7.56
N PRO A 61 -11.25 -9.27 8.11
CA PRO A 61 -10.26 -10.21 7.60
C PRO A 61 -10.59 -10.53 6.14
N LEU A 62 -9.56 -10.48 5.28
CA LEU A 62 -9.74 -10.88 3.89
C LEU A 62 -10.22 -12.33 3.86
N PRO A 63 -11.25 -12.65 3.04
CA PRO A 63 -11.69 -14.03 2.89
C PRO A 63 -10.53 -14.88 2.39
N ASP A 64 -10.41 -16.11 2.91
CA ASP A 64 -9.37 -17.02 2.47
C ASP A 64 -9.57 -17.35 0.99
N SER A 65 -8.72 -16.76 0.15
CA SER A 65 -8.78 -16.97 -1.30
C SER A 65 -8.06 -18.23 -1.73
N SER A 66 -7.50 -19.01 -0.79
CA SER A 66 -6.70 -20.20 -1.07
C SER A 66 -7.43 -21.21 -1.96
N HIS A 67 -8.74 -21.36 -1.75
CA HIS A 67 -9.60 -22.28 -2.49
C HIS A 67 -9.83 -21.86 -3.96
N TYR A 68 -9.63 -20.59 -4.32
CA TYR A 68 -9.75 -20.12 -5.70
C TYR A 68 -8.47 -20.34 -6.52
N PHE A 69 -7.34 -20.66 -5.88
CA PHE A 69 -6.11 -20.90 -6.61
C PHE A 69 -6.10 -22.29 -7.24
N HIS A 70 -5.87 -22.36 -8.55
CA HIS A 70 -5.65 -23.63 -9.22
C HIS A 70 -4.35 -24.27 -8.70
N LYS A 71 -4.41 -25.53 -8.24
CA LYS A 71 -3.27 -26.23 -7.62
C LYS A 71 -2.01 -26.20 -8.50
N GLU A 72 -2.18 -26.36 -9.81
CA GLU A 72 -1.07 -26.30 -10.76
C GLU A 72 -0.50 -24.88 -10.92
N GLY A 73 -1.34 -23.85 -10.77
CA GLY A 73 -0.89 -22.45 -10.78
C GLY A 73 0.02 -22.16 -9.59
N VAL A 74 -0.37 -22.61 -8.40
CA VAL A 74 0.43 -22.47 -7.18
C VAL A 74 1.77 -23.21 -7.32
N SER A 75 1.75 -24.46 -7.79
CA SER A 75 2.99 -25.25 -7.96
C SER A 75 3.94 -24.64 -9.00
N ARG A 76 3.41 -24.08 -10.09
CA ARG A 76 4.22 -23.34 -11.08
C ARG A 76 4.84 -22.08 -10.50
N ILE A 77 4.09 -21.31 -9.69
CA ILE A 77 4.62 -20.13 -9.00
C ILE A 77 5.78 -20.51 -8.08
N ASP A 78 5.62 -21.58 -7.30
CA ASP A 78 6.68 -22.05 -6.39
C ASP A 78 7.90 -22.56 -7.15
N PHE A 79 7.69 -23.24 -8.28
CA PHE A 79 8.78 -23.62 -9.17
C PHE A 79 9.55 -22.41 -9.70
N VAL A 80 8.84 -21.39 -10.22
CA VAL A 80 9.46 -20.16 -10.74
C VAL A 80 10.23 -19.42 -9.63
N LYS A 81 9.67 -19.32 -8.42
CA LYS A 81 10.38 -18.73 -7.26
C LYS A 81 11.69 -19.47 -6.95
N LYS A 82 11.65 -20.81 -6.90
CA LYS A 82 12.85 -21.63 -6.67
C LYS A 82 13.87 -21.47 -7.80
N LEU A 83 13.42 -21.41 -9.05
CA LEU A 83 14.28 -21.17 -10.20
C LEU A 83 14.97 -19.81 -10.12
N HIS A 84 14.23 -18.75 -9.75
CA HIS A 84 14.79 -17.41 -9.57
C HIS A 84 15.86 -17.37 -8.47
N GLU A 85 15.62 -17.99 -7.32
CA GLU A 85 16.63 -18.07 -6.25
C GLU A 85 17.88 -18.85 -6.70
N LYS A 86 17.70 -19.92 -7.47
CA LYS A 86 18.82 -20.66 -8.06
C LYS A 86 19.61 -19.78 -9.03
N VAL A 87 18.96 -19.05 -9.94
CA VAL A 87 19.65 -18.17 -10.89
C VAL A 87 20.40 -17.05 -10.15
N LYS A 88 19.75 -16.43 -9.15
CA LYS A 88 20.35 -15.38 -8.33
C LYS A 88 21.63 -15.84 -7.62
N THR A 89 21.60 -17.02 -7.01
CA THR A 89 22.78 -17.59 -6.34
C THR A 89 23.93 -17.89 -7.31
N HIS A 90 23.62 -18.41 -8.51
CA HIS A 90 24.64 -18.66 -9.54
C HIS A 90 25.27 -17.35 -10.04
N ILE A 91 24.47 -16.31 -10.28
CA ILE A 91 24.97 -14.98 -10.66
C ILE A 91 25.89 -14.42 -9.57
N GLN A 92 25.50 -14.51 -8.30
CA GLN A 92 26.32 -14.04 -7.19
C GLN A 92 27.65 -14.80 -7.08
N GLN A 93 27.64 -16.12 -7.27
CA GLN A 93 28.86 -16.93 -7.29
C GLN A 93 29.77 -16.55 -8.46
N GLN A 94 29.21 -16.43 -9.67
CA GLN A 94 29.97 -16.05 -10.86
C GLN A 94 30.57 -14.64 -10.73
N ASN A 95 29.82 -13.70 -10.17
CA ASN A 95 30.31 -12.35 -9.89
C ASN A 95 31.50 -12.36 -8.93
N LYS A 96 31.48 -13.19 -7.88
CA LYS A 96 32.61 -13.36 -6.96
C LYS A 96 33.84 -13.92 -7.67
N ILE A 97 33.68 -14.97 -8.48
CA ILE A 97 34.78 -15.56 -9.25
C ILE A 97 35.39 -14.53 -10.19
N THR A 98 34.56 -13.85 -10.98
CA THR A 98 34.98 -12.81 -11.92
C THR A 98 35.69 -11.65 -11.20
N ALA A 99 35.24 -11.27 -9.99
CA ALA A 99 35.89 -10.25 -9.19
C ALA A 99 37.29 -10.70 -8.70
N LEU A 100 37.42 -11.96 -8.25
CA LEU A 100 38.71 -12.53 -7.84
C LEU A 100 39.70 -12.59 -9.02
N GLU A 101 39.23 -13.03 -10.20
CA GLU A 101 40.05 -13.06 -11.42
C GLU A 101 40.51 -11.67 -11.84
N ARG A 102 39.61 -10.68 -11.82
CA ARG A 102 39.95 -9.27 -12.15
C ARG A 102 40.89 -8.60 -11.14
N ASN A 103 40.86 -9.05 -9.89
CA ASN A 103 41.75 -8.56 -8.85
C ASN A 103 43.08 -9.32 -8.80
N LYS A 104 43.22 -10.42 -9.55
CA LYS A 104 44.45 -11.21 -9.62
C LYS A 104 45.58 -10.35 -10.20
N GLY A 105 46.52 -9.95 -9.34
CA GLY A 105 47.66 -9.09 -9.69
C GLY A 105 47.53 -7.62 -9.26
N LYS A 106 46.39 -7.20 -8.70
CA LYS A 106 46.29 -5.91 -8.01
C LYS A 106 46.81 -6.06 -6.58
N LYS A 107 47.75 -5.22 -6.16
CA LYS A 107 48.16 -5.13 -4.74
C LYS A 107 47.02 -4.48 -3.96
N ASP A 108 46.66 -5.05 -2.82
CA ASP A 108 45.76 -4.38 -1.87
C ASP A 108 46.41 -3.09 -1.41
N LEU A 109 45.84 -1.96 -1.79
CA LEU A 109 46.20 -0.65 -1.26
C LEU A 109 45.54 -0.52 0.11
N ILE A 110 46.28 -0.89 1.15
CA ILE A 110 45.94 -0.60 2.53
C ILE A 110 46.30 0.89 2.74
N PHE A 111 45.28 1.72 2.94
CA PHE A 111 45.46 3.10 3.41
C PHE A 111 45.65 3.13 4.92
#